data_AF-A0A151JAL6-F1
#
_entry.id   AF-A0A151JAL6-F1
#
_cell.length_a   1.000
_cell.length_b   1.000
_cell.length_c   1.000
_cell.angle_alpha   90.00
_cell.angle_beta   90.00
_cell.angle_gamma   90.00
#
_symmetry.space_group_name_H-M   'P 1'
#
loop_
_entity.id
_entity.type
_entity.pdbx_description
1 polymer ?
#
loop_
_entity_poly.entity_id
_entity_poly.type
_entity_poly.pdbx_seq_one_letter_code
_entity_poly.pdbx_strand_id
1 'polypeptide(L)' 'KRKYEVISAILHEGEEMNRGQCTCMLRTDKQSEWCYCTDLQFIKKKWPRGAHGAYMLFLEQIK' A
#
# COMPACT_ATOMS: atom_id res chain seq x y z
N LYS A 1 -1.57 -24.79 3.73
CA LYS A 1 -2.12 -23.47 3.35
C LYS A 1 -1.01 -22.65 2.72
N ARG A 2 -1.25 -22.02 1.58
CA ARG A 2 -0.29 -21.09 0.96
C ARG A 2 -0.14 -19.85 1.85
N LYS A 3 1.08 -19.35 2.03
CA LYS A 3 1.37 -18.12 2.76
C LYS A 3 1.59 -17.00 1.74
N TYR A 4 1.20 -15.79 2.11
CA TYR A 4 1.30 -14.63 1.24
C TYR A 4 1.83 -13.45 2.04
N GLU A 5 2.58 -12.58 1.38
CA GLU A 5 3.00 -11.29 1.91
C GLU A 5 2.46 -10.15 1.06
N VAL A 6 2.13 -9.04 1.70
CA VAL A 6 1.74 -7.82 0.98
C VAL A 6 3.00 -7.21 0.36
N ILE A 7 2.93 -6.91 -0.93
CA ILE A 7 4.01 -6.27 -1.69
C ILE A 7 3.65 -4.83 -2.08
N SER A 8 2.36 -4.55 -2.24
CA SER A 8 1.89 -3.19 -2.51
C SER A 8 0.40 -3.05 -2.20
N ALA A 9 -0.08 -1.81 -2.17
CA ALA A 9 -1.48 -1.48 -1.99
C ALA A 9 -1.84 -0.18 -2.70
N ILE A 10 -3.11 -0.08 -3.08
CA ILE A 10 -3.75 1.19 -3.44
C ILE A 10 -4.51 1.65 -2.20
N LEU A 11 -4.21 2.87 -1.77
CA LEU A 11 -4.88 3.57 -0.69
C LEU A 11 -5.84 4.58 -1.31
N HIS A 12 -7.03 4.73 -0.73
CA HIS A 12 -7.97 5.79 -1.10
C HIS A 12 -8.22 6.66 0.12
N GLU A 13 -7.90 7.95 0.00
CA GLU A 13 -8.20 8.96 1.02
C GLU A 13 -9.28 9.90 0.48
N GLY A 14 -10.48 9.82 1.04
CA GLY A 14 -11.64 10.59 0.60
C GLY A 14 -12.93 10.07 1.23
N GLU A 15 -13.95 10.92 1.33
CA GLU A 15 -15.25 10.57 1.92
C GLU A 15 -16.10 9.72 0.95
N GLU A 16 -15.94 9.94 -0.35
CA GLU A 16 -16.70 9.27 -1.41
C GLU A 16 -15.74 8.73 -2.48
N MET A 17 -16.18 7.70 -3.22
CA MET A 17 -15.36 7.03 -4.25
C MET A 17 -14.93 7.97 -5.40
N ASN A 18 -15.72 9.00 -5.69
CA ASN A 18 -15.44 10.02 -6.71
C ASN A 18 -14.85 11.32 -6.11
N ARG A 19 -14.67 11.38 -4.80
CA ARG A 19 -14.13 12.53 -4.06
C ARG A 19 -13.05 12.06 -3.10
N GLY A 20 -11.91 11.72 -3.68
CA GLY A 20 -10.73 11.31 -2.95
C GLY A 20 -9.49 11.29 -3.84
N GLN A 21 -8.37 10.97 -3.22
CA GLN A 21 -7.12 10.73 -3.91
C GLN A 21 -6.70 9.28 -3.72
N CYS A 22 -6.41 8.62 -4.84
CA CYS A 22 -5.76 7.33 -4.82
C CYS A 22 -4.25 7.54 -4.72
N THR A 23 -3.62 6.80 -3.82
CA THR A 23 -2.16 6.76 -3.70
C THR A 23 -1.70 5.32 -3.61
N CYS A 24 -0.42 5.10 -3.90
CA CYS A 24 0.16 3.77 -3.87
C CYS A 24 1.06 3.63 -2.65
N MET A 25 1.04 2.45 -2.03
CA MET A 25 2.02 2.07 -1.02
C MET A 25 2.79 0.86 -1.53
N LEU A 26 4.09 1.00 -1.65
CA LEU A 26 4.99 0.00 -2.23
C LEU A 26 5.96 -0.49 -1.17
N ARG A 27 6.14 -1.80 -1.06
CA ARG A 27 7.21 -2.39 -0.26
C ARG A 27 8.51 -2.29 -1.05
N THR A 28 9.59 -1.88 -0.41
CA THR A 28 10.89 -1.85 -1.08
C THR A 28 11.54 -3.24 -1.07
N ASP A 29 12.63 -3.38 -1.83
CA ASP A 29 13.51 -4.55 -1.82
C ASP A 29 14.00 -4.91 -0.40
N LYS A 30 14.23 -3.89 0.43
CA LYS A 30 14.39 -4.04 1.88
C LYS A 30 13.01 -4.32 2.46
N GLN A 31 12.66 -5.59 2.61
CA GLN A 31 11.39 -6.14 3.10
C GLN A 31 10.72 -5.43 4.32
N SER A 32 11.40 -4.56 5.05
CA SER A 32 10.84 -3.83 6.20
C SER A 32 10.55 -2.35 5.92
N GLU A 33 10.92 -1.83 4.75
CA GLU A 33 10.66 -0.43 4.36
C GLU A 33 9.49 -0.33 3.39
N TRP A 34 8.71 0.73 3.55
CA TRP A 34 7.58 1.04 2.69
C TRP A 34 7.68 2.48 2.21
N CYS A 35 7.24 2.69 0.97
CA CYS A 35 7.17 3.97 0.32
C CYS A 35 5.73 4.28 -0.03
N TYR A 36 5.26 5.44 0.43
CA TYR A 36 4.05 6.07 -0.03
C TYR A 36 4.36 6.85 -1.31
N CYS A 37 3.69 6.51 -2.39
CA CYS A 37 3.83 7.12 -3.70
C CYS A 37 2.56 7.93 -3.99
N THR A 38 2.73 9.24 -4.09
CA THR A 38 1.75 10.11 -4.76
C THR A 38 2.14 10.21 -6.24
N ASP A 39 1.33 10.92 -7.03
CA ASP A 39 1.62 11.13 -8.45
C ASP A 39 2.96 11.86 -8.70
N LEU A 40 3.46 12.58 -7.70
CA LEU A 40 4.63 13.46 -7.84
C LEU A 40 5.84 13.02 -7.03
N GLN A 41 5.65 12.22 -5.97
CA GLN A 41 6.68 11.98 -4.96
C GLN A 41 6.64 10.59 -4.36
N PHE A 42 7.82 10.12 -3.97
CA PHE A 42 8.03 8.93 -3.16
C PHE A 42 8.46 9.33 -1.76
N ILE A 43 7.69 8.93 -0.75
CA ILE A 43 7.89 9.29 0.65
C ILE A 43 8.00 8.02 1.47
N LYS A 44 9.11 7.82 2.18
CA LYS A 44 9.25 6.69 3.12
C LYS A 44 8.24 6.84 4.27
N LYS A 45 7.40 5.83 4.47
CA LYS A 45 6.35 5.84 5.52
C LYS A 45 6.14 4.42 6.04
N LYS A 46 5.75 4.27 7.30
CA LYS A 46 5.43 2.94 7.86
C LYS A 46 4.10 2.44 7.31
N TRP A 47 3.99 1.12 7.10
CA TRP A 47 2.74 0.46 6.75
C TRP A 47 1.62 0.80 7.75
N PRO A 48 0.41 1.19 7.29
CA PRO A 48 -0.69 1.53 8.18
C PRO A 48 -1.15 0.31 9.00
N ARG A 49 -1.39 0.52 10.30
CA ARG A 49 -1.93 -0.52 11.17
C ARG A 49 -3.31 -0.96 10.66
N GLY A 50 -3.52 -2.27 10.58
CA GLY A 50 -4.77 -2.85 10.09
C GLY A 50 -5.08 -2.56 8.61
N ALA A 51 -4.10 -2.12 7.81
CA ALA A 51 -4.30 -1.73 6.41
C ALA A 51 -5.38 -0.63 6.24
N HIS A 52 -5.48 0.29 7.21
CA HIS A 52 -6.44 1.39 7.14
C HIS A 52 -6.27 2.21 5.86
N GLY A 53 -7.39 2.49 5.18
CA GLY A 53 -7.41 3.20 3.91
C GLY A 53 -7.03 2.34 2.69
N ALA A 54 -6.64 1.08 2.86
CA ALA A 54 -6.37 0.19 1.73
C ALA A 54 -7.66 -0.18 1.00
N TYR A 55 -7.72 0.24 -0.25
CA TYR A 55 -8.78 -0.13 -1.18
C TYR A 55 -8.46 -1.46 -1.88
N MET A 56 -7.20 -1.67 -2.24
CA MET A 56 -6.72 -2.88 -2.92
C MET A 56 -5.36 -3.31 -2.40
N LEU A 57 -5.17 -4.62 -2.19
CA LEU A 57 -3.90 -5.22 -1.75
C LEU A 57 -3.36 -6.15 -2.84
N PHE A 58 -2.07 -6.05 -3.10
CA PHE A 58 -1.33 -6.99 -3.95
C PHE A 58 -0.47 -7.87 -3.06
N LEU A 59 -0.61 -9.19 -3.23
CA LEU A 59 0.08 -10.17 -2.43
C LEU A 59 0.93 -11.09 -3.28
N GLU A 60 2.15 -11.35 -2.82
CA GLU A 60 3.03 -12.36 -3.39
C GLU A 60 2.97 -13.63 -2.56
N GLN A 61 2.93 -14.78 -3.22
CA GLN A 61 2.96 -16.07 -2.53
C GLN A 61 4.36 -16.37 -2.04
N ILE A 62 4.50 -16.55 -0.73
CA ILE A 62 5.76 -17.01 -0.12
C ILE A 62 5.90 -18.51 -0.42
N LYS A 63 7.08 -18.91 -0.91
CA LYS A 63 7.43 -20.34 -1.12
C LYS A 63 7.49 -21.10 0.21
#